data_AF-A0A0F9C4J8-F1
#
_entry.id   AF-A0A0F9C4J8-F1
#
_cell.length_a   1.000
_cell.length_b   1.000
_cell.length_c   1.000
_cell.angle_alpha   90.00
_cell.angle_beta   90.00
_cell.angle_gamma   90.00
#
_symmetry.space_group_name_H-M   'P 1'
#
loop_
_entity.id
_entity.type
_entity.pdbx_description
1 polymer ?
#
loop_
_entity_poly.entity_id
_entity_poly.type
_entity_poly.pdbx_seq_one_letter_code
_entity_poly.pdbx_strand_id
1 'polypeptide(L)'
;MSNRETKLVFRAVHSGQLMREPCEKCGSTKMVEAHHDDYSRPLDVRWLCHVCHMGFHAEQRLVKQAVCGHGKAYSLGLCRSCYEIDLRKRNPEFAERQRENSRQWHRRNENG
;
A
#
# COMPACT_ATOMS: atom_id res chain seq x y z
N MET A 1 -5.51 9.96 -1.66
CA MET A 1 -6.91 10.00 -1.22
C MET A 1 -7.76 10.34 -2.44
N SER A 2 -8.48 9.37 -2.99
CA SER A 2 -9.33 9.55 -4.18
C SER A 2 -10.61 10.29 -3.76
N ASN A 3 -10.99 11.33 -4.49
CA ASN A 3 -12.07 12.27 -4.14
C ASN A 3 -13.49 11.71 -4.37
N ARG A 4 -13.61 10.43 -4.77
CA ARG A 4 -14.85 9.81 -5.27
C ARG A 4 -15.58 8.98 -4.22
N GLU A 5 -14.85 8.35 -3.30
CA GLU A 5 -15.40 7.41 -2.31
C GLU A 5 -16.01 8.12 -1.10
N THR A 6 -15.45 9.26 -0.70
CA THR A 6 -15.99 10.13 0.35
C THR A 6 -17.43 10.56 0.06
N LYS A 7 -17.80 10.70 -1.22
CA LYS A 7 -19.15 11.08 -1.63
C LYS A 7 -20.18 9.96 -1.43
N LEU A 8 -19.78 8.69 -1.56
CA LEU A 8 -20.68 7.55 -1.36
C LEU A 8 -20.97 7.34 0.12
N VAL A 9 -19.93 7.33 0.96
CA VAL A 9 -20.07 7.28 2.42
C VAL A 9 -20.92 8.43 2.92
N PHE A 10 -20.66 9.66 2.46
CA PHE A 10 -21.44 10.82 2.87
C PHE A 10 -22.92 10.67 2.52
N ARG A 11 -23.23 10.21 1.30
CA ARG A 11 -24.61 9.96 0.87
C ARG A 11 -25.27 8.86 1.70
N ALA A 12 -24.58 7.74 1.92
CA ALA A 12 -25.09 6.63 2.72
C ALA A 12 -25.37 7.03 4.17
N VAL A 13 -24.50 7.88 4.76
CA VAL A 13 -24.74 8.46 6.09
C VAL A 13 -25.95 9.37 6.09
N HIS A 14 -26.06 10.26 5.09
CA HIS A 14 -27.16 11.19 5.01
C HIS A 14 -28.51 10.50 4.73
N SER A 15 -28.51 9.42 3.96
CA SER A 15 -29.70 8.62 3.68
C SER A 15 -30.02 7.59 4.77
N GLY A 16 -29.23 7.52 5.85
CA GLY A 16 -29.40 6.56 6.95
C GLY A 16 -29.04 5.11 6.60
N GLN A 17 -28.47 4.85 5.42
CA GLN A 17 -27.99 3.52 5.02
C GLN A 17 -26.71 3.13 5.76
N LEU A 18 -25.96 4.10 6.27
CA LEU A 18 -24.75 3.91 7.04
C LEU A 18 -24.80 4.78 8.29
N MET A 19 -24.73 4.21 9.49
CA MET A 19 -24.69 5.02 10.71
C MET A 19 -23.26 5.40 11.05
N ARG A 20 -23.08 6.66 11.42
CA ARG A 20 -21.80 7.17 11.94
C ARG A 20 -21.60 6.68 13.36
N GLU A 21 -20.49 6.01 13.61
CA GLU A 21 -20.15 5.50 14.95
C GLU A 21 -19.00 6.30 15.59
N PRO A 22 -18.81 6.21 16.92
CA PRO A 22 -17.60 6.71 17.57
C PRO A 22 -16.35 5.99 17.05
N CYS A 23 -15.17 6.55 17.35
CA CYS A 23 -13.90 5.92 17.04
C CYS A 23 -13.83 4.51 17.64
N GLU A 24 -13.67 3.47 16.80
CA GLU A 24 -13.58 2.09 17.28
C GLU A 24 -12.34 1.83 18.17
N LYS A 25 -11.28 2.64 18.02
CA LYS A 25 -10.01 2.46 18.76
C LYS A 25 -10.00 3.13 20.13
N CYS A 26 -10.66 4.27 20.29
CA CYS A 26 -10.60 5.06 21.53
C CYS A 26 -11.95 5.60 22.04
N GLY A 27 -13.05 5.31 21.34
CA GLY A 27 -14.39 5.78 21.69
C GLY A 27 -14.66 7.26 21.44
N SER A 28 -13.69 8.03 20.94
CA SER A 28 -13.89 9.46 20.67
C SER A 28 -14.98 9.68 19.61
N THR A 29 -15.92 10.59 19.89
CA THR A 29 -16.92 11.08 18.94
C THR A 29 -16.46 12.34 18.19
N LYS A 30 -15.29 12.88 18.53
CA LYS A 30 -14.74 14.08 17.92
C LYS A 30 -13.91 13.74 16.67
N MET A 31 -14.14 14.50 15.60
CA MET A 31 -13.41 14.40 14.32
C MET A 31 -13.31 12.96 13.80
N VAL A 32 -14.44 12.25 13.75
CA VAL A 32 -14.51 10.86 13.29
C VAL A 32 -14.67 10.79 11.77
N GLU A 33 -13.79 10.03 11.15
CA GLU A 33 -13.65 9.85 9.71
C GLU A 33 -13.89 8.38 9.35
N ALA A 34 -14.36 8.15 8.12
CA ALA A 34 -14.52 6.81 7.57
C ALA A 34 -13.18 6.34 6.97
N HIS A 35 -12.59 5.33 7.59
CA HIS A 35 -11.41 4.64 7.09
C HIS A 35 -11.83 3.48 6.19
N HIS A 36 -11.17 3.34 5.03
CA HIS A 36 -11.44 2.27 4.07
C HIS A 36 -10.24 1.32 4.06
N ASP A 37 -10.44 0.09 4.54
CA ASP A 37 -9.43 -0.98 4.45
C ASP A 37 -9.38 -1.57 3.02
N ASP A 38 -10.53 -1.68 2.36
CA ASP A 38 -10.67 -2.14 0.98
C ASP A 38 -11.53 -1.18 0.16
N TYR A 39 -10.88 -0.44 -0.74
CA TYR A 39 -11.52 0.55 -1.62
C TYR A 39 -12.51 -0.07 -2.63
N SER A 40 -12.48 -1.39 -2.84
CA SER A 40 -13.48 -2.07 -3.67
C SER A 40 -14.86 -2.18 -3.01
N ARG A 41 -14.94 -1.94 -1.69
CA ARG A 41 -16.16 -2.02 -0.88
C ARG A 41 -16.42 -0.68 -0.18
N PRO A 42 -16.93 0.35 -0.90
CA PRO A 42 -16.93 1.74 -0.44
C PRO A 42 -17.85 2.06 0.76
N LEU A 43 -18.73 1.14 1.16
CA LEU A 43 -19.57 1.29 2.35
C LEU A 43 -19.08 0.46 3.54
N ASP A 44 -18.07 -0.40 3.32
CA ASP A 44 -17.41 -1.17 4.38
C ASP A 44 -16.28 -0.30 4.95
N VAL A 45 -16.62 0.48 5.96
CA VAL A 45 -15.74 1.50 6.54
C VAL A 45 -15.64 1.34 8.04
N ARG A 46 -14.48 1.72 8.58
CA ARG A 46 -14.22 1.78 10.02
C ARG A 46 -14.26 3.22 10.48
N TRP A 47 -14.90 3.49 11.60
CA TRP A 47 -15.00 4.83 12.14
C TRP A 47 -13.80 5.11 13.04
N LEU A 48 -12.92 6.02 12.64
CA LEU A 48 -11.72 6.38 13.39
C LEU A 48 -11.65 7.89 13.60
N CYS A 49 -11.33 8.32 14.82
CA CYS A 49 -10.99 9.74 15.02
C CYS A 49 -9.69 10.06 14.26
N HIS A 50 -9.53 11.31 13.85
CA HIS A 50 -8.38 11.76 13.06
C HIS A 50 -7.01 11.28 13.62
N VAL A 51 -6.82 11.33 14.94
CA VAL A 51 -5.58 10.87 15.60
C VAL A 51 -5.37 9.38 15.41
N CYS A 52 -6.40 8.56 15.69
CA CYS A 52 -6.32 7.11 15.52
C CYS A 52 -6.20 6.72 14.04
N HIS A 53 -6.84 7.47 13.14
CA HIS A 53 -6.78 7.27 11.70
C HIS A 53 -5.35 7.48 11.16
N MET A 54 -4.69 8.58 11.55
CA MET A 54 -3.29 8.82 11.19
C MET A 54 -2.35 7.81 11.85
N GLY A 55 -2.61 7.43 13.10
CA GLY A 55 -1.86 6.38 13.79
C GLY A 55 -1.94 5.03 13.06
N PHE A 56 -3.11 4.66 12.55
CA PHE A 56 -3.30 3.44 11.76
C PHE A 56 -2.49 3.47 10.46
N HIS A 57 -2.49 4.60 9.74
CA HIS A 57 -1.62 4.76 8.57
C HIS A 57 -0.12 4.70 8.91
N ALA A 58 0.28 5.24 10.06
CA ALA A 58 1.67 5.15 10.52
C ALA A 58 2.03 3.70 10.85
N GLU A 59 1.19 2.97 11.57
CA GLU A 59 1.36 1.55 11.88
C GLU A 59 1.45 0.71 10.60
N GLN A 60 0.55 0.91 9.63
CA GLN A 60 0.63 0.21 8.33
C GLN A 60 1.93 0.51 7.55
N ARG A 61 2.55 1.68 7.75
CA ARG A 61 3.86 1.99 7.16
C ARG A 61 4.98 1.25 7.89
N LEU A 62 4.90 1.14 9.21
CA LEU A 62 5.90 0.41 10.03
C LEU A 62 5.88 -1.09 9.72
N VAL A 63 4.70 -1.67 9.48
CA VAL A 63 4.52 -3.11 9.19
C VAL A 63 4.95 -3.49 7.75
N LYS A 64 5.44 -2.54 6.95
CA LYS A 64 5.93 -2.80 5.59
C LYS A 64 7.32 -2.20 5.30
N GLN A 65 8.17 -2.02 6.31
CA GLN A 65 9.58 -1.69 6.07
C GLN A 65 10.32 -2.98 5.68
N ALA A 66 11.08 -2.95 4.59
CA ALA A 66 12.01 -4.03 4.30
C ALA A 66 13.08 -4.13 5.40
N VAL A 67 13.64 -5.33 5.60
CA VAL A 67 14.73 -5.57 6.57
C VAL A 67 15.91 -4.61 6.36
N CYS A 68 16.16 -4.21 5.12
CA CYS A 68 17.23 -3.28 4.79
C CYS A 68 16.95 -1.83 5.23
N GLY A 69 15.75 -1.48 5.66
CA GLY A 69 15.40 -0.16 6.21
C GLY A 69 15.23 0.96 5.19
N HIS A 70 15.60 0.75 3.92
CA HIS A 70 15.57 1.79 2.88
C HIS A 70 14.52 1.54 1.77
N GLY A 71 13.42 0.86 2.09
CA GLY A 71 12.31 0.66 1.15
C GLY A 71 11.16 -0.15 1.73
N LYS A 72 10.07 -0.24 0.97
CA LYS A 72 8.92 -1.09 1.33
C LYS A 72 9.28 -2.56 1.13
N ALA A 73 8.88 -3.43 2.05
CA ALA A 73 9.01 -4.87 1.91
C ALA A 73 8.25 -5.36 0.66
N TYR A 74 8.91 -6.19 -0.15
CA TYR A 74 8.39 -6.77 -1.38
C TYR A 74 8.22 -8.28 -1.24
N SER A 75 9.33 -9.04 -1.25
CA SER A 75 9.35 -10.50 -1.12
C SER A 75 10.51 -10.89 -0.21
N LEU A 76 10.34 -11.96 0.58
CA LEU A 76 11.29 -12.41 1.62
C LEU A 76 11.67 -11.31 2.63
N GLY A 77 10.76 -10.36 2.88
CA GLY A 77 11.03 -9.20 3.75
C GLY A 77 12.06 -8.20 3.18
N LEU A 78 12.52 -8.37 1.95
CA LEU A 78 13.45 -7.46 1.28
C LEU A 78 12.70 -6.43 0.45
N CYS A 79 13.30 -5.24 0.27
CA CYS A 79 12.77 -4.28 -0.70
C CYS A 79 13.00 -4.81 -2.12
N ARG A 80 12.29 -4.28 -3.12
CA ARG A 80 12.42 -4.74 -4.51
C ARG A 80 13.86 -4.77 -5.00
N SER A 81 14.64 -3.72 -4.74
CA SER A 81 16.05 -3.64 -5.14
C SER A 81 16.92 -4.68 -4.45
N CYS A 82 16.75 -4.87 -3.12
CA CYS A 82 17.49 -5.88 -2.37
C CYS A 82 17.09 -7.30 -2.75
N TYR A 83 15.80 -7.53 -3.05
CA TYR A 83 15.30 -8.82 -3.54
C TYR A 83 15.92 -9.18 -4.89
N GLU A 84 16.04 -8.23 -5.83
CA GLU A 84 16.67 -8.47 -7.12
C GLU A 84 18.18 -8.77 -6.99
N ILE A 85 18.88 -8.07 -6.09
CA ILE A 85 20.29 -8.35 -5.76
C ILE A 85 20.43 -9.75 -5.18
N ASP A 86 19.59 -10.08 -4.21
CA ASP A 86 19.59 -11.39 -3.54
C ASP A 86 19.26 -12.52 -4.51
N LEU A 87 18.27 -12.35 -5.39
CA LEU A 87 17.91 -13.30 -6.43
C LEU A 87 19.08 -13.55 -7.41
N ARG A 88 19.80 -12.49 -7.81
CA ARG A 88 21.00 -12.61 -8.67
C ARG A 88 22.13 -13.35 -7.97
N LYS A 89 22.29 -13.18 -6.64
CA LYS A 89 23.30 -13.90 -5.86
C LYS A 89 22.95 -15.38 -5.70
N ARG A 90 21.67 -15.70 -5.44
CA ARG A 90 21.21 -17.07 -5.21
C ARG A 90 21.01 -17.88 -6.49
N ASN A 91 20.83 -17.22 -7.64
CA ASN A 91 20.64 -17.88 -8.93
C ASN A 91 21.56 -17.27 -10.01
N PRO A 92 22.79 -17.78 -10.15
CA PRO A 92 23.77 -17.28 -11.12
C PRO A 92 23.29 -17.38 -12.58
N GLU A 93 22.60 -18.45 -12.96
CA GLU A 93 22.05 -18.63 -14.31
C GLU A 93 21.01 -17.56 -14.64
N PHE A 94 20.15 -17.22 -13.67
CA PHE A 94 19.19 -16.12 -13.84
C PHE A 94 19.91 -14.79 -14.04
N ALA A 95 20.96 -14.52 -13.27
CA ALA A 95 21.76 -13.31 -13.42
C ALA A 95 22.42 -13.24 -14.81
N GLU A 96 22.93 -14.36 -15.33
CA GLU A 96 23.49 -14.44 -16.68
C GLU A 96 22.46 -14.18 -17.77
N ARG A 97 21.30 -14.85 -17.72
CA ARG A 97 20.18 -14.61 -18.66
C ARG A 97 19.75 -13.14 -18.67
N GLN A 98 19.69 -12.48 -17.51
CA GLN A 98 19.34 -11.05 -17.44
C GLN A 98 20.40 -10.17 -18.14
N ARG A 99 21.70 -10.48 -18.01
CA ARG A 99 22.77 -9.79 -18.72
C ARG A 99 22.65 -10.00 -20.24
N GLU A 100 22.37 -11.23 -20.67
CA GLU A 100 22.17 -11.53 -22.09
C GLU A 100 20.97 -10.81 -22.68
N ASN A 101 19.83 -10.79 -21.97
CA ASN A 101 18.64 -10.05 -22.38
C ASN A 101 18.93 -8.56 -22.53
N SER A 102 19.68 -7.95 -21.59
CA SER A 102 20.10 -6.55 -21.68
C SER A 102 21.03 -6.31 -22.88
N ARG A 103 22.04 -7.17 -23.10
CA ARG A 103 22.91 -7.10 -24.30
C ARG A 103 22.13 -7.23 -25.60
N GLN A 104 21.13 -8.11 -25.65
CA GLN A 104 20.26 -8.26 -26.81
C GLN A 104 19.39 -7.03 -27.02
N TRP A 105 18.86 -6.42 -25.96
CA TRP A 105 18.10 -5.17 -26.05
C TRP A 105 18.96 -4.02 -26.58
N HIS A 106 20.18 -3.80 -26.06
CA HIS A 106 21.07 -2.75 -26.56
C HIS A 106 21.40 -2.94 -28.04
N ARG A 107 21.80 -4.15 -28.45
CA ARG A 107 22.05 -4.47 -29.87
C ARG A 107 20.84 -4.23 -30.79
N ARG A 108 19.62 -4.42 -30.27
CA ARG A 108 18.38 -4.16 -31.02
C ARG A 108 18.03 -2.68 -31.13
N ASN A 109 18.40 -1.86 -30.14
CA ASN A 109 18.06 -0.44 -30.09
C ASN A 109 19.20 0.51 -30.51
N GLU A 110 20.43 0.02 -30.71
CA GLU A 110 21.55 0.77 -31.29
C GLU A 110 21.50 0.86 -32.84
N ASN A 111 20.64 0.09 -33.49
CA ASN A 111 20.43 0.10 -34.95
C ASN A 111 19.15 0.88 -35.37
N GLY A 112 18.67 1.80 -34.54
CA GLY A 112 17.47 2.61 -34.78
C GLY A 112 17.74 4.10 -34.71
#